data_AF-A0A8S9ZXH5-F1
#
_entry.id   AF-A0A8S9ZXH5-F1
#
_cell.length_a   1.000
_cell.length_b   1.000
_cell.length_c   1.000
_cell.angle_alpha   90.00
_cell.angle_beta   90.00
_cell.angle_gamma   90.00
#
_symmetry.space_group_name_H-M   'P 1'
#
loop_
_entity.id
_entity.type
_entity.pdbx_description
1 polymer ?
#
loop_
_entity_poly.entity_id
_entity_poly.type
_entity_poly.pdbx_seq_one_letter_code
_entity_poly.pdbx_strand_id
1 'polypeptide(L)'
;MFLKKENNFSKFTLKELKNLTNNEELIFKAIEEENIQEFKHLLEKIRPNCLEKNGMSPLVQACFKGNEEMVKMLLEIGADADIRYHDQGYTPLMFAALAGKPKICQLLLDSGASTHAENSIGKTAGEMAAFVGQYECVSVINAHIGIEDINKILHPQGEKSEKIYPNNLVNFIHRLTKTHLFHPVRLIFDVIGDGIIWENKEKTIWTVDRIFEKQLRTKEPNEVMSIKLWIVLFTLKEMLKYVDKRIKSENNKNEEKNEEEEEDIKKKFSLEFVKTLLNDQPEHLIRHNEELFIRKAILSFPYKQSMLWQALCQNFKTIEFGFPPSAFNILCNALLGHRYVQTSQFCRTCSIPSAKKRCPKCKSNPNSRLNKHLFFIVVFSVDQRVFYCSIECQRFDWPFHKKCCENLKKRKEKEEEMNEE
;
A
#
# COMPACT_ATOMS: atom_id res chain seq x y z
N MET A 1 10.64 6.64 -14.85
CA MET A 1 11.43 7.77 -15.39
C MET A 1 10.47 8.70 -16.13
N PHE A 2 9.54 9.32 -15.39
CA PHE A 2 8.59 10.29 -15.96
C PHE A 2 9.24 11.67 -15.94
N LEU A 3 10.20 11.88 -16.84
CA LEU A 3 10.66 13.24 -17.12
C LEU A 3 9.51 13.95 -17.81
N LYS A 4 9.06 15.07 -17.24
CA LYS A 4 8.17 16.03 -17.92
C LYS A 4 8.90 16.47 -19.19
N LYS A 5 8.57 15.88 -20.34
CA LYS A 5 8.89 16.50 -21.63
C LYS A 5 8.27 17.89 -21.59
N GLU A 6 9.06 18.90 -21.88
CA GLU A 6 8.63 20.30 -21.75
C GLU A 6 7.32 20.52 -22.50
N ASN A 7 6.34 21.14 -21.83
CA ASN A 7 4.97 21.29 -22.32
C ASN A 7 4.90 22.30 -23.49
N ASN A 8 5.38 21.91 -24.67
CA ASN A 8 5.20 22.64 -25.93
C ASN A 8 3.70 22.76 -26.33
N PHE A 9 2.82 22.00 -25.69
CA PHE A 9 1.36 22.09 -25.84
C PHE A 9 0.71 23.22 -25.02
N SER A 10 1.47 23.96 -24.21
CA SER A 10 0.97 25.14 -23.46
C SER A 10 0.63 26.37 -24.31
N LYS A 11 0.72 26.26 -25.64
CA LYS A 11 0.48 27.36 -26.61
C LYS A 11 -0.90 27.37 -27.27
N PHE A 12 -1.74 26.37 -27.05
CA PHE A 12 -3.07 26.30 -27.70
C PHE A 12 -4.13 27.04 -26.90
N THR A 13 -4.87 27.91 -27.58
CA THR A 13 -6.06 28.57 -27.03
C THR A 13 -7.24 27.61 -26.96
N LEU A 14 -8.19 27.88 -26.05
CA LEU A 14 -9.38 27.04 -25.84
C LEU A 14 -10.23 26.88 -27.13
N LYS A 15 -10.19 27.88 -28.03
CA LYS A 15 -10.81 27.80 -29.37
C LYS A 15 -10.11 26.80 -30.29
N GLU A 16 -8.77 26.74 -30.26
CA GLU A 16 -8.01 25.78 -31.08
C GLU A 16 -8.18 24.35 -30.60
N LEU A 17 -8.32 24.14 -29.28
CA LEU A 17 -8.58 22.80 -28.71
C LEU A 17 -9.97 22.24 -29.07
N LYS A 18 -10.99 23.10 -29.20
CA LYS A 18 -12.36 22.72 -29.63
C LYS A 18 -12.53 22.57 -31.15
N ASN A 19 -11.55 22.99 -31.96
CA ASN A 19 -11.53 22.76 -33.41
C ASN A 19 -10.96 21.37 -33.70
N LEU A 20 -11.82 20.36 -33.77
CA LEU A 20 -11.44 18.98 -34.09
C LEU A 20 -11.08 18.79 -35.57
N THR A 21 -10.08 17.96 -35.82
CA THR A 21 -9.79 17.38 -37.15
C THR A 21 -10.56 16.07 -37.34
N ASN A 22 -10.75 15.62 -38.59
CA ASN A 22 -11.45 14.36 -38.88
C ASN A 22 -10.85 13.14 -38.13
N ASN A 23 -9.53 13.09 -37.91
CA ASN A 23 -8.88 12.03 -37.14
C ASN A 23 -9.20 12.11 -35.64
N GLU A 24 -9.37 13.33 -35.10
CA GLU A 24 -9.78 13.54 -33.72
C GLU A 24 -11.27 13.21 -33.53
N GLU A 25 -12.14 13.48 -34.51
CA GLU A 25 -13.54 12.99 -34.48
C GLU A 25 -13.62 11.45 -34.52
N LEU A 26 -12.75 10.80 -35.31
CA LEU A 26 -12.68 9.33 -35.37
C LEU A 26 -12.19 8.73 -34.05
N ILE A 27 -11.30 9.39 -33.29
CA ILE A 27 -10.80 8.81 -32.04
C ILE A 27 -11.89 8.71 -30.97
N PHE A 28 -12.82 9.68 -30.93
CA PHE A 28 -13.96 9.60 -30.02
C PHE A 28 -14.86 8.39 -30.34
N LYS A 29 -15.17 8.16 -31.62
CA LYS A 29 -15.91 6.96 -32.09
C LYS A 29 -15.18 5.66 -31.74
N ALA A 30 -13.86 5.59 -31.96
CA ALA A 30 -13.06 4.43 -31.61
C ALA A 30 -13.07 4.13 -30.09
N ILE A 31 -13.20 5.15 -29.23
CA ILE A 31 -13.41 4.97 -27.78
C ILE A 31 -14.85 4.52 -27.48
N GLU A 32 -15.86 5.03 -28.20
CA GLU A 32 -17.25 4.62 -28.00
C GLU A 32 -17.50 3.14 -28.32
N GLU A 33 -16.89 2.67 -29.41
CA GLU A 33 -16.92 1.29 -29.92
C GLU A 33 -15.89 0.37 -29.23
N GLU A 34 -15.04 0.91 -28.35
CA GLU A 34 -13.92 0.22 -27.68
C GLU A 34 -12.91 -0.44 -28.65
N ASN A 35 -12.78 0.07 -29.87
CA ASN A 35 -11.91 -0.45 -30.92
C ASN A 35 -10.43 -0.09 -30.70
N ILE A 36 -9.74 -0.91 -29.90
CA ILE A 36 -8.32 -0.71 -29.53
C ILE A 36 -7.36 -0.64 -30.74
N GLN A 37 -7.66 -1.31 -31.86
CA GLN A 37 -6.74 -1.32 -33.01
C GLN A 37 -6.82 -0.02 -33.82
N GLU A 38 -8.03 0.44 -34.14
CA GLU A 38 -8.24 1.73 -34.80
C GLU A 38 -7.75 2.88 -33.91
N PHE A 39 -8.05 2.81 -32.61
CA PHE A 39 -7.54 3.74 -31.62
C PHE A 39 -6.01 3.88 -31.67
N LYS A 40 -5.27 2.75 -31.71
CA LYS A 40 -3.80 2.75 -31.84
C LYS A 40 -3.30 3.43 -33.11
N HIS A 41 -3.98 3.21 -34.25
CA HIS A 41 -3.61 3.87 -35.51
C HIS A 41 -3.92 5.38 -35.55
N LEU A 42 -4.83 5.86 -34.70
CA LEU A 42 -5.20 7.27 -34.59
C LEU A 42 -4.33 8.05 -33.58
N LEU A 43 -3.84 7.40 -32.52
CA LEU A 43 -3.03 8.04 -31.46
C LEU A 43 -1.85 8.88 -31.97
N GLU A 44 -1.15 8.42 -33.02
CA GLU A 44 0.01 9.13 -33.59
C GLU A 44 -0.35 10.43 -34.32
N LYS A 45 -1.65 10.66 -34.61
CA LYS A 45 -2.15 11.71 -35.51
C LYS A 45 -3.05 12.73 -34.82
N ILE A 46 -3.27 12.61 -33.51
CA ILE A 46 -4.16 13.48 -32.73
C ILE A 46 -3.38 14.39 -31.77
N ARG A 47 -4.00 15.51 -31.36
CA ARG A 47 -3.54 16.23 -30.17
C ARG A 47 -4.08 15.52 -28.93
N PRO A 48 -3.27 15.24 -27.89
CA PRO A 48 -3.69 14.43 -26.75
C PRO A 48 -4.80 15.08 -25.90
N ASN A 49 -4.92 16.41 -25.99
CA ASN A 49 -5.90 17.23 -25.25
C ASN A 49 -6.92 17.90 -26.19
N CYS A 50 -7.25 17.29 -27.35
CA CYS A 50 -8.36 17.76 -28.18
C CYS A 50 -9.69 17.68 -27.40
N LEU A 51 -10.66 18.53 -27.77
CA LEU A 51 -11.91 18.69 -27.02
C LEU A 51 -13.13 18.62 -27.95
N GLU A 52 -14.12 17.82 -27.54
CA GLU A 52 -15.47 17.91 -28.06
C GLU A 52 -16.15 19.24 -27.68
N LYS A 53 -17.33 19.49 -28.27
CA LYS A 53 -18.12 20.72 -28.05
C LYS A 53 -18.47 20.96 -26.57
N ASN A 54 -18.78 19.89 -25.84
CA ASN A 54 -19.07 19.80 -24.40
C ASN A 54 -17.81 19.91 -23.49
N GLY A 55 -16.60 20.02 -24.08
CA GLY A 55 -15.33 20.04 -23.35
C GLY A 55 -14.82 18.66 -22.89
N MET A 56 -15.38 17.56 -23.37
CA MET A 56 -14.84 16.20 -23.17
C MET A 56 -13.55 16.02 -23.96
N SER A 57 -12.53 15.42 -23.34
CA SER A 57 -11.31 14.97 -24.03
C SER A 57 -11.31 13.45 -24.21
N PRO A 58 -10.49 12.90 -25.13
CA PRO A 58 -10.37 11.45 -25.32
C PRO A 58 -10.08 10.71 -24.01
N LEU A 59 -9.27 11.32 -23.13
CA LEU A 59 -8.95 10.75 -21.82
C LEU A 59 -10.19 10.66 -20.93
N VAL A 60 -11.00 11.72 -20.86
CA VAL A 60 -12.23 11.74 -20.06
C VAL A 60 -13.20 10.66 -20.53
N GLN A 61 -13.38 10.49 -21.84
CA GLN A 61 -14.28 9.49 -22.41
C GLN A 61 -13.80 8.05 -22.17
N ALA A 62 -12.49 7.80 -22.33
CA ALA A 62 -11.88 6.51 -22.01
C ALA A 62 -11.99 6.17 -20.51
N CYS A 63 -11.86 7.17 -19.63
CA CYS A 63 -12.06 7.03 -18.18
C CYS A 63 -13.50 6.69 -17.82
N PHE A 64 -14.50 7.30 -18.48
CA PHE A 64 -15.92 7.03 -18.24
C PHE A 64 -16.35 5.64 -18.73
N LYS A 65 -15.94 5.24 -19.94
CA LYS A 65 -16.13 3.87 -20.45
C LYS A 65 -15.43 2.84 -19.54
N GLY A 66 -14.26 3.20 -19.04
CA GLY A 66 -13.48 2.39 -18.13
C GLY A 66 -12.49 1.47 -18.82
N ASN A 67 -12.01 1.85 -20.01
CA ASN A 67 -11.01 1.08 -20.76
C ASN A 67 -9.59 1.40 -20.24
N GLU A 68 -9.05 0.49 -19.41
CA GLU A 68 -7.73 0.63 -18.79
C GLU A 68 -6.57 0.76 -19.80
N GLU A 69 -6.69 0.18 -21.00
CA GLU A 69 -5.63 0.23 -22.02
C GLU A 69 -5.62 1.56 -22.77
N MET A 70 -6.79 2.04 -23.19
CA MET A 70 -6.93 3.34 -23.84
C MET A 70 -6.47 4.49 -22.93
N VAL A 71 -6.80 4.45 -21.63
CA VAL A 71 -6.33 5.44 -20.66
C VAL A 71 -4.80 5.46 -20.56
N LYS A 72 -4.14 4.29 -20.49
CA LYS A 72 -2.65 4.23 -20.44
C LYS A 72 -2.03 4.85 -21.67
N MET A 73 -2.50 4.45 -22.86
CA MET A 73 -1.95 4.95 -24.12
C MET A 73 -2.12 6.48 -24.28
N LEU A 74 -3.23 7.05 -23.81
CA LEU A 74 -3.44 8.51 -23.80
C LEU A 74 -2.49 9.23 -22.85
N LEU A 75 -2.28 8.69 -21.65
CA LEU A 75 -1.32 9.25 -20.69
C LEU A 75 0.13 9.13 -21.19
N GLU A 76 0.46 8.06 -21.93
CA GLU A 76 1.77 7.85 -22.56
C GLU A 76 2.07 8.86 -23.67
N ILE A 77 1.08 9.31 -24.45
CA ILE A 77 1.23 10.41 -25.43
C ILE A 77 1.17 11.82 -24.79
N GLY A 78 1.01 11.91 -23.47
CA GLY A 78 1.02 13.18 -22.74
C GLY A 78 -0.33 13.87 -22.62
N ALA A 79 -1.43 13.13 -22.57
CA ALA A 79 -2.73 13.68 -22.18
C ALA A 79 -2.69 14.22 -20.74
N ASP A 80 -3.35 15.36 -20.53
CA ASP A 80 -3.40 16.04 -19.24
C ASP A 80 -4.37 15.31 -18.29
N ALA A 81 -3.80 14.67 -17.27
CA ALA A 81 -4.54 13.92 -16.27
C ALA A 81 -5.43 14.78 -15.36
N ASP A 82 -5.20 16.10 -15.30
CA ASP A 82 -5.98 17.07 -14.52
C ASP A 82 -6.77 18.05 -15.41
N ILE A 83 -7.03 17.69 -16.67
CA ILE A 83 -7.76 18.56 -17.63
C ILE A 83 -9.16 18.96 -17.10
N ARG A 84 -9.50 20.25 -17.22
CA ARG A 84 -10.72 20.84 -16.60
C ARG A 84 -11.66 21.57 -17.57
N TYR A 85 -11.54 21.29 -18.86
CA TYR A 85 -12.28 22.02 -19.90
C TYR A 85 -13.73 21.56 -20.12
N HIS A 86 -14.19 20.51 -19.44
CA HIS A 86 -15.60 20.10 -19.42
C HIS A 86 -16.47 21.26 -18.90
N ASP A 87 -17.64 21.50 -19.51
CA ASP A 87 -18.46 22.70 -19.23
C ASP A 87 -18.92 22.81 -17.75
N GLN A 88 -18.93 21.70 -17.00
CA GLN A 88 -19.24 21.65 -15.55
C GLN A 88 -17.98 21.50 -14.65
N GLY A 89 -16.77 21.66 -15.20
CA GLY A 89 -15.51 21.59 -14.45
C GLY A 89 -15.10 20.19 -13.96
N TYR A 90 -15.65 19.12 -14.55
CA TYR A 90 -15.28 17.75 -14.17
C TYR A 90 -13.91 17.37 -14.73
N THR A 91 -13.11 16.66 -13.91
CA THR A 91 -11.79 16.12 -14.29
C THR A 91 -11.88 14.64 -14.69
N PRO A 92 -10.90 14.07 -15.41
CA PRO A 92 -10.85 12.64 -15.73
C PRO A 92 -11.00 11.74 -14.49
N LEU A 93 -10.43 12.17 -13.36
CA LEU A 93 -10.50 11.45 -12.09
C LEU A 93 -11.93 11.36 -11.55
N MET A 94 -12.74 12.42 -11.71
CA MET A 94 -14.15 12.40 -11.33
C MET A 94 -14.97 11.43 -12.20
N PHE A 95 -14.71 11.37 -13.50
CA PHE A 95 -15.39 10.43 -14.39
C PHE A 95 -14.99 8.97 -14.10
N ALA A 96 -13.71 8.69 -13.84
CA ALA A 96 -13.25 7.37 -13.42
C ALA A 96 -13.83 6.93 -12.05
N ALA A 97 -13.97 7.90 -11.14
CA ALA A 97 -14.60 7.72 -9.82
C ALA A 97 -16.09 7.40 -9.93
N LEU A 98 -16.85 8.14 -10.75
CA LEU A 98 -18.27 7.89 -11.04
C LEU A 98 -18.49 6.54 -11.72
N ALA A 99 -17.62 6.16 -12.66
CA ALA A 99 -17.68 4.89 -13.37
C ALA A 99 -17.24 3.67 -12.53
N GLY A 100 -16.79 3.87 -11.28
CA GLY A 100 -16.38 2.79 -10.39
C GLY A 100 -15.11 2.06 -10.83
N LYS A 101 -14.13 2.78 -11.40
CA LYS A 101 -12.93 2.19 -12.01
C LYS A 101 -11.66 2.48 -11.18
N PRO A 102 -11.43 1.81 -10.03
CA PRO A 102 -10.38 2.18 -9.08
C PRO A 102 -8.95 2.10 -9.66
N LYS A 103 -8.69 1.19 -10.60
CA LYS A 103 -7.40 1.12 -11.29
C LYS A 103 -7.16 2.31 -12.22
N ILE A 104 -8.20 2.86 -12.85
CA ILE A 104 -8.11 4.05 -13.70
C ILE A 104 -7.87 5.28 -12.82
N CYS A 105 -8.56 5.37 -11.68
CA CYS A 105 -8.22 6.37 -10.66
C CYS A 105 -6.73 6.29 -10.29
N GLN A 106 -6.20 5.09 -10.03
CA GLN A 106 -4.79 4.91 -9.72
C GLN A 106 -3.85 5.39 -10.85
N LEU A 107 -4.16 5.11 -12.12
CA LEU A 107 -3.35 5.54 -13.27
C LEU A 107 -3.34 7.07 -13.45
N LEU A 108 -4.49 7.71 -13.28
CA LEU A 108 -4.63 9.17 -13.35
C LEU A 108 -3.86 9.86 -12.22
N LEU A 109 -4.01 9.36 -11.00
CA LEU A 109 -3.31 9.84 -9.81
C LEU A 109 -1.79 9.68 -9.95
N ASP A 110 -1.34 8.53 -10.49
CA ASP A 110 0.08 8.28 -10.80
C ASP A 110 0.64 9.20 -11.88
N SER A 111 -0.24 9.76 -12.72
CA SER A 111 0.07 10.74 -13.76
C SER A 111 -0.11 12.19 -13.29
N GLY A 112 -0.41 12.42 -12.01
CA GLY A 112 -0.47 13.76 -11.40
C GLY A 112 -1.87 14.39 -11.32
N ALA A 113 -2.95 13.64 -11.56
CA ALA A 113 -4.31 14.15 -11.37
C ALA A 113 -4.55 14.62 -9.92
N SER A 114 -5.23 15.76 -9.74
CA SER A 114 -5.46 16.32 -8.42
C SER A 114 -6.63 15.65 -7.70
N THR A 115 -6.38 15.12 -6.50
CA THR A 115 -7.43 14.63 -5.59
C THR A 115 -8.32 15.76 -5.04
N HIS A 116 -7.83 17.00 -5.07
CA HIS A 116 -8.48 18.19 -4.51
C HIS A 116 -9.08 19.09 -5.61
N ALA A 117 -9.17 18.63 -6.86
CA ALA A 117 -9.93 19.34 -7.88
C ALA A 117 -11.42 19.30 -7.54
N GLU A 118 -12.07 20.46 -7.60
CA GLU A 118 -13.53 20.61 -7.39
C GLU A 118 -14.22 20.94 -8.73
N ASN A 119 -15.40 20.36 -8.94
CA ASN A 119 -16.27 20.70 -10.07
C ASN A 119 -17.11 21.97 -9.78
N SER A 120 -18.01 22.35 -10.69
CA SER A 120 -18.89 23.53 -10.52
C SER A 120 -19.83 23.47 -9.30
N ILE A 121 -19.98 22.32 -8.66
CA ILE A 121 -20.81 22.09 -7.47
C ILE A 121 -19.95 22.09 -6.18
N GLY A 122 -18.64 22.34 -6.30
CA GLY A 122 -17.70 22.30 -5.17
C GLY A 122 -17.44 20.87 -4.67
N LYS A 123 -17.47 19.88 -5.57
CA LYS A 123 -17.29 18.45 -5.22
C LYS A 123 -16.02 17.85 -5.80
N THR A 124 -15.28 17.16 -4.94
CA THR A 124 -14.07 16.41 -5.30
C THR A 124 -14.38 15.03 -5.88
N ALA A 125 -13.42 14.42 -6.58
CA ALA A 125 -13.57 13.07 -7.12
C ALA A 125 -13.85 12.00 -6.04
N GLY A 126 -13.30 12.18 -4.83
CA GLY A 126 -13.57 11.29 -3.68
C GLY A 126 -15.02 11.40 -3.20
N GLU A 127 -15.56 12.61 -3.10
CA GLU A 127 -16.97 12.83 -2.74
C GLU A 127 -17.94 12.31 -3.82
N MET A 128 -17.61 12.48 -5.11
CA MET A 128 -18.42 11.93 -6.20
C MET A 128 -18.44 10.39 -6.18
N ALA A 129 -17.30 9.73 -5.91
CA ALA A 129 -17.27 8.28 -5.69
C ALA A 129 -18.11 7.87 -4.47
N ALA A 130 -18.02 8.61 -3.36
CA ALA A 130 -18.78 8.31 -2.15
C ALA A 130 -20.29 8.45 -2.37
N PHE A 131 -20.74 9.48 -3.10
CA PHE A 131 -22.15 9.70 -3.45
C PHE A 131 -22.76 8.56 -4.26
N VAL A 132 -21.98 7.95 -5.16
CA VAL A 132 -22.39 6.79 -5.98
C VAL A 132 -22.13 5.43 -5.29
N GLY A 133 -21.53 5.44 -4.09
CA GLY A 133 -21.21 4.21 -3.33
C GLY A 133 -20.01 3.42 -3.86
N GLN A 134 -19.10 4.07 -4.60
CA GLN A 134 -17.91 3.48 -5.20
C GLN A 134 -16.73 3.43 -4.20
N TYR A 135 -16.89 2.67 -3.11
CA TYR A 135 -15.98 2.66 -1.95
C TYR A 135 -14.51 2.36 -2.30
N GLU A 136 -14.26 1.47 -3.26
CA GLU A 136 -12.91 1.14 -3.74
C GLU A 136 -12.25 2.36 -4.42
N CYS A 137 -13.02 3.19 -5.12
CA CYS A 137 -12.52 4.43 -5.71
C CYS A 137 -12.22 5.48 -4.63
N VAL A 138 -13.11 5.65 -3.64
CA VAL A 138 -12.87 6.52 -2.47
C VAL A 138 -11.58 6.10 -1.76
N SER A 139 -11.39 4.81 -1.53
CA SER A 139 -10.20 4.25 -0.88
C SER A 139 -8.93 4.56 -1.68
N VAL A 140 -8.91 4.35 -3.00
CA VAL A 140 -7.75 4.67 -3.86
C VAL A 140 -7.45 6.18 -3.88
N ILE A 141 -8.47 7.02 -4.03
CA ILE A 141 -8.32 8.49 -4.09
C ILE A 141 -7.80 9.05 -2.77
N ASN A 142 -8.44 8.68 -1.64
CA ASN A 142 -8.05 9.14 -0.32
C ASN A 142 -6.75 8.47 0.18
N ALA A 143 -6.34 7.34 -0.40
CA ALA A 143 -5.05 6.72 -0.13
C ALA A 143 -3.89 7.27 -0.97
N HIS A 144 -4.13 8.21 -1.89
CA HIS A 144 -3.08 8.72 -2.75
C HIS A 144 -2.26 9.85 -2.10
N ILE A 145 -0.94 9.73 -2.22
CA ILE A 145 0.03 10.75 -1.84
C ILE A 145 0.94 10.93 -3.06
N GLY A 146 0.85 12.10 -3.71
CA GLY A 146 1.58 12.35 -4.95
C GLY A 146 3.09 12.42 -4.73
N ILE A 147 3.86 11.96 -5.71
CA ILE A 147 5.32 12.07 -5.67
C ILE A 147 5.79 13.53 -5.58
N GLU A 148 5.02 14.47 -6.15
CA GLU A 148 5.29 15.90 -6.04
C GLU A 148 5.13 16.46 -4.62
N ASP A 149 4.19 15.94 -3.82
CA ASP A 149 4.06 16.33 -2.41
C ASP A 149 5.30 15.92 -1.60
N ILE A 150 5.85 14.74 -1.91
CA ILE A 150 7.04 14.20 -1.25
C ILE A 150 8.27 15.02 -1.65
N ASN A 151 8.40 15.38 -2.93
CA ASN A 151 9.42 16.32 -3.41
C ASN A 151 9.31 17.68 -2.72
N LYS A 152 8.12 18.26 -2.59
CA LYS A 152 7.92 19.55 -1.89
C LYS A 152 8.33 19.50 -0.40
N ILE A 153 8.20 18.34 0.25
CA ILE A 153 8.62 18.15 1.65
C ILE A 153 10.15 17.96 1.76
N LEU A 154 10.76 17.22 0.82
CA LEU A 154 12.21 17.00 0.80
C LEU A 154 12.98 18.26 0.35
N HIS A 155 12.41 19.00 -0.61
CA HIS A 155 12.98 20.16 -1.29
C HIS A 155 12.00 21.35 -1.26
N PRO A 156 11.87 22.05 -0.11
CA PRO A 156 10.90 23.15 0.02
C PRO A 156 11.10 24.32 -0.95
N GLN A 157 12.32 24.49 -1.49
CA GLN A 157 12.65 25.52 -2.48
C GLN A 157 13.00 24.91 -3.86
N GLY A 158 12.61 23.64 -4.09
CA GLY A 158 12.98 22.88 -5.29
C GLY A 158 14.50 22.75 -5.43
N GLU A 159 15.02 23.06 -6.61
CA GLU A 159 16.46 23.03 -6.94
C GLU A 159 17.32 24.01 -6.10
N LYS A 160 16.71 25.03 -5.48
CA LYS A 160 17.40 25.97 -4.59
C LYS A 160 17.50 25.50 -3.14
N SER A 161 17.00 24.30 -2.83
CA SER A 161 17.02 23.77 -1.46
C SER A 161 18.45 23.45 -1.01
N GLU A 162 18.78 23.78 0.25
CA GLU A 162 20.12 23.62 0.85
C GLU A 162 20.76 22.24 0.63
N LYS A 163 19.95 21.18 0.62
CA LYS A 163 20.38 19.82 0.30
C LYS A 163 19.43 19.20 -0.72
N ILE A 164 19.98 18.86 -1.88
CA ILE A 164 19.30 18.03 -2.87
C ILE A 164 19.47 16.56 -2.46
N TYR A 165 18.41 15.77 -2.63
CA TYR A 165 18.34 14.36 -2.24
C TYR A 165 18.11 13.52 -3.50
N PRO A 166 18.64 12.28 -3.58
CA PRO A 166 18.53 11.48 -4.79
C PRO A 166 17.08 11.10 -5.09
N ASN A 167 16.71 11.11 -6.38
CA ASN A 167 15.38 10.68 -6.85
C ASN A 167 15.00 9.27 -6.38
N ASN A 168 15.99 8.40 -6.10
CA ASN A 168 15.76 7.07 -5.56
C ASN A 168 15.16 7.12 -4.14
N LEU A 169 15.55 8.08 -3.29
CA LEU A 169 14.94 8.30 -1.97
C LEU A 169 13.50 8.80 -2.08
N VAL A 170 13.22 9.70 -3.03
CA VAL A 170 11.85 10.18 -3.32
C VAL A 170 10.95 9.00 -3.71
N ASN A 171 11.41 8.18 -4.66
CA ASN A 171 10.69 7.00 -5.13
C ASN A 171 10.48 5.96 -4.02
N PHE A 172 11.48 5.79 -3.14
CA PHE A 172 11.39 4.93 -1.97
C PHE A 172 10.31 5.38 -0.99
N ILE A 173 10.33 6.66 -0.59
CA ILE A 173 9.31 7.22 0.32
C ILE A 173 7.92 7.17 -0.33
N HIS A 174 7.81 7.50 -1.61
CA HIS A 174 6.55 7.38 -2.36
C HIS A 174 5.99 5.95 -2.36
N ARG A 175 6.84 4.93 -2.55
CA ARG A 175 6.43 3.53 -2.46
C ARG A 175 5.98 3.14 -1.04
N LEU A 176 6.66 3.63 0.00
CA LEU A 176 6.28 3.38 1.40
C LEU A 176 4.91 3.99 1.74
N THR A 177 4.63 5.22 1.31
CA THR A 177 3.38 5.92 1.67
C THR A 177 2.19 5.53 0.81
N LYS A 178 2.39 5.29 -0.48
CA LYS A 178 1.32 4.92 -1.44
C LYS A 178 0.75 3.52 -1.21
N THR A 179 1.58 2.53 -0.84
CA THR A 179 1.10 1.14 -0.81
C THR A 179 0.08 0.87 0.31
N HIS A 180 -0.77 -0.15 0.12
CA HIS A 180 -1.62 -0.72 1.17
C HIS A 180 -0.85 -1.68 2.11
N LEU A 181 0.48 -1.77 1.99
CA LEU A 181 1.31 -2.76 2.67
C LEU A 181 1.86 -2.23 4.00
N PHE A 182 1.02 -2.10 5.02
CA PHE A 182 1.43 -1.64 6.35
C PHE A 182 1.85 -2.77 7.32
N HIS A 183 1.94 -4.03 6.85
CA HIS A 183 2.37 -5.16 7.68
C HIS A 183 3.86 -5.03 8.09
N PRO A 184 4.22 -5.06 9.39
CA PRO A 184 5.57 -4.75 9.85
C PRO A 184 6.68 -5.55 9.15
N VAL A 185 6.54 -6.88 9.09
CA VAL A 185 7.50 -7.78 8.42
C VAL A 185 7.62 -7.49 6.91
N ARG A 186 6.54 -7.04 6.25
CA ARG A 186 6.56 -6.74 4.81
C ARG A 186 7.33 -5.45 4.55
N LEU A 187 7.04 -4.42 5.33
CA LEU A 187 7.73 -3.14 5.30
C LEU A 187 9.24 -3.35 5.48
N ILE A 188 9.64 -4.10 6.51
CA ILE A 188 11.08 -4.33 6.79
C ILE A 188 11.76 -5.07 5.62
N PHE A 189 11.12 -6.06 5.00
CA PHE A 189 11.70 -6.72 3.82
C PHE A 189 11.82 -5.82 2.60
N ASP A 190 10.88 -4.91 2.36
CA ASP A 190 11.00 -3.96 1.26
C ASP A 190 12.08 -2.91 1.56
N VAL A 191 12.17 -2.41 2.79
CA VAL A 191 13.22 -1.48 3.27
C VAL A 191 14.64 -2.09 3.15
N ILE A 192 14.82 -3.35 3.55
CA ILE A 192 16.10 -4.08 3.44
C ILE A 192 16.53 -4.21 1.97
N GLY A 193 15.58 -4.37 1.04
CA GLY A 193 15.87 -4.62 -0.37
C GLY A 193 16.37 -3.39 -1.13
N ASP A 194 16.14 -2.19 -0.61
CA ASP A 194 16.51 -0.93 -1.27
C ASP A 194 17.82 -0.31 -0.78
N GLY A 195 18.23 -0.54 0.49
CA GLY A 195 19.45 0.01 1.09
C GLY A 195 19.44 1.52 1.38
N ILE A 196 18.80 2.33 0.53
CA ILE A 196 18.77 3.81 0.54
C ILE A 196 18.42 4.44 1.90
N ILE A 197 17.65 3.73 2.74
CA ILE A 197 17.28 4.22 4.08
C ILE A 197 18.51 4.45 4.99
N TRP A 198 19.60 3.70 4.81
CA TRP A 198 20.73 3.71 5.74
C TRP A 198 21.49 5.04 5.74
N GLU A 199 21.70 5.62 4.56
CA GLU A 199 22.30 6.94 4.37
C GLU A 199 21.42 8.08 4.90
N ASN A 200 20.10 7.93 4.77
CA ASN A 200 19.13 9.03 4.90
C ASN A 200 18.05 8.76 5.97
N LYS A 201 18.37 7.97 7.00
CA LYS A 201 17.39 7.45 7.98
C LYS A 201 16.56 8.53 8.67
N GLU A 202 17.20 9.61 9.13
CA GLU A 202 16.54 10.70 9.85
C GLU A 202 15.60 11.50 8.95
N LYS A 203 16.07 11.87 7.74
CA LYS A 203 15.23 12.58 6.77
C LYS A 203 14.08 11.71 6.26
N THR A 204 14.29 10.40 6.12
CA THR A 204 13.23 9.43 5.77
C THR A 204 12.13 9.43 6.84
N ILE A 205 12.50 9.23 8.11
CA ILE A 205 11.56 9.28 9.24
C ILE A 205 10.84 10.63 9.27
N TRP A 206 11.58 11.74 9.21
CA TRP A 206 11.01 13.09 9.25
C TRP A 206 10.05 13.36 8.10
N THR A 207 10.34 12.89 6.89
CA THR A 207 9.47 13.07 5.72
C THR A 207 8.17 12.29 5.89
N VAL A 208 8.24 11.02 6.31
CA VAL A 208 7.04 10.21 6.60
C VAL A 208 6.22 10.82 7.75
N ASP A 209 6.88 11.38 8.76
CA ASP A 209 6.28 12.08 9.90
C ASP A 209 5.57 13.39 9.47
N ARG A 210 6.16 14.20 8.58
CA ARG A 210 5.49 15.37 7.98
C ARG A 210 4.29 14.97 7.12
N ILE A 211 4.39 13.90 6.33
CA ILE A 211 3.28 13.37 5.51
C ILE A 211 2.14 12.90 6.41
N PHE A 212 2.47 12.20 7.50
CA PHE A 212 1.52 11.76 8.53
C PHE A 212 0.79 12.96 9.19
N GLU A 213 1.52 13.99 9.64
CA GLU A 213 0.89 15.20 10.18
C GLU A 213 -0.03 15.91 9.17
N LYS A 214 0.34 15.94 7.88
CA LYS A 214 -0.49 16.56 6.82
C LYS A 214 -1.87 15.91 6.71
N GLN A 215 -2.01 14.60 6.96
CA GLN A 215 -3.30 13.87 6.92
C GLN A 215 -4.28 14.23 8.04
N LEU A 216 -3.79 14.87 9.11
CA LEU A 216 -4.56 15.23 10.30
C LEU A 216 -4.83 16.73 10.43
N ARG A 217 -4.11 17.55 9.65
CA ARG A 217 -4.26 19.02 9.61
C ARG A 217 -5.19 19.50 8.49
N THR A 218 -5.77 18.58 7.72
CA THR A 218 -6.82 18.87 6.73
C THR A 218 -8.16 19.17 7.43
N LYS A 219 -9.04 19.90 6.73
CA LYS A 219 -10.40 20.26 7.22
C LYS A 219 -11.19 19.02 7.66
N GLU A 220 -11.01 17.92 6.94
CA GLU A 220 -11.48 16.58 7.29
C GLU A 220 -10.26 15.67 7.49
N PRO A 221 -10.03 15.09 8.68
CA PRO A 221 -8.85 14.28 8.95
C PRO A 221 -8.99 12.89 8.33
N ASN A 222 -7.99 12.47 7.56
CA ASN A 222 -7.95 11.13 6.97
C ASN A 222 -7.46 10.11 8.00
N GLU A 223 -8.33 9.71 8.93
CA GLU A 223 -7.97 8.81 10.04
C GLU A 223 -7.38 7.47 9.56
N VAL A 224 -7.93 6.91 8.48
CA VAL A 224 -7.45 5.64 7.87
C VAL A 224 -6.01 5.78 7.40
N MET A 225 -5.69 6.81 6.61
CA MET A 225 -4.31 7.06 6.18
C MET A 225 -3.41 7.39 7.36
N SER A 226 -3.91 8.15 8.35
CA SER A 226 -3.15 8.56 9.52
C SER A 226 -2.69 7.35 10.35
N ILE A 227 -3.59 6.40 10.62
CA ILE A 227 -3.24 5.15 11.29
C ILE A 227 -2.31 4.29 10.42
N LYS A 228 -2.55 4.20 9.11
CA LYS A 228 -1.68 3.46 8.17
C LYS A 228 -0.24 4.00 8.20
N LEU A 229 -0.07 5.31 8.01
CA LEU A 229 1.24 5.98 8.03
C LEU A 229 1.89 5.91 9.41
N TRP A 230 1.11 5.96 10.49
CA TRP A 230 1.65 5.75 11.83
C TRP A 230 2.23 4.35 12.01
N ILE A 231 1.55 3.29 11.55
CA ILE A 231 2.10 1.91 11.62
C ILE A 231 3.41 1.81 10.82
N VAL A 232 3.47 2.42 9.64
CA VAL A 232 4.71 2.50 8.84
C VAL A 232 5.81 3.22 9.63
N LEU A 233 5.53 4.42 10.14
CA LEU A 233 6.47 5.26 10.88
C LEU A 233 6.97 4.59 12.17
N PHE A 234 6.08 3.96 12.93
CA PHE A 234 6.38 3.21 14.14
C PHE A 234 7.27 1.99 13.84
N THR A 235 6.95 1.25 12.77
CA THR A 235 7.77 0.12 12.30
C THR A 235 9.18 0.55 11.93
N LEU A 236 9.33 1.64 11.18
CA LEU A 236 10.63 2.20 10.82
C LEU A 236 11.40 2.68 12.06
N LYS A 237 10.76 3.43 12.97
CA LYS A 237 11.38 3.95 14.21
C LYS A 237 11.89 2.83 15.11
N GLU A 238 11.10 1.80 15.40
CA GLU A 238 11.53 0.70 16.29
C GLU A 238 12.57 -0.23 15.62
N MET A 239 12.47 -0.47 14.30
CA MET A 239 13.47 -1.25 13.56
C MET A 239 14.83 -0.54 13.54
N LEU A 240 14.87 0.74 13.17
CA LEU A 240 16.12 1.51 13.10
C LEU A 240 16.77 1.65 14.48
N LYS A 241 15.96 1.86 15.53
CA LYS A 241 16.42 1.87 16.94
C LYS A 241 16.99 0.53 17.40
N TYR A 242 16.41 -0.60 16.96
CA TYR A 242 16.96 -1.93 17.23
C TYR A 242 18.31 -2.13 16.55
N VAL A 243 18.41 -1.79 15.26
CA VAL A 243 19.64 -1.88 14.46
C VAL A 243 20.75 -0.99 15.05
N ASP A 244 20.47 0.29 15.32
CA ASP A 244 21.42 1.22 15.94
C ASP A 244 21.91 0.72 17.31
N LYS A 245 21.02 0.13 18.13
CA LYS A 245 21.41 -0.46 19.42
C LYS A 245 22.34 -1.67 19.25
N ARG A 246 22.11 -2.51 18.23
CA ARG A 246 22.95 -3.68 17.94
C ARG A 246 24.31 -3.29 17.35
N ILE A 247 24.37 -2.33 16.44
CA ILE A 247 25.63 -1.79 15.90
C ILE A 247 26.50 -1.26 17.05
N LYS A 248 25.95 -0.43 17.95
CA LYS A 248 26.67 0.05 19.14
C LYS A 248 27.21 -1.08 20.02
N SER A 249 26.53 -2.22 20.10
CA SER A 249 26.99 -3.37 20.88
C SER A 249 28.05 -4.26 20.18
N GLU A 250 28.13 -4.23 18.84
CA GLU A 250 29.20 -4.91 18.08
C GLU A 250 30.43 -4.01 17.89
N ASN A 251 30.28 -2.69 17.70
CA ASN A 251 31.42 -1.78 17.52
C ASN A 251 32.25 -1.61 18.80
N ASN A 252 31.68 -1.86 19.98
CA ASN A 252 32.43 -1.99 21.24
C ASN A 252 33.33 -3.25 21.30
N LYS A 253 33.48 -4.02 20.21
CA LYS A 253 34.23 -5.29 20.19
C LYS A 253 35.26 -5.44 19.06
N ASN A 254 35.22 -4.66 17.98
CA ASN A 254 36.12 -4.78 16.83
C ASN A 254 36.46 -3.40 16.22
N GLU A 255 37.63 -3.31 15.58
CA GLU A 255 38.16 -2.15 14.85
C GLU A 255 37.45 -1.88 13.51
N GLU A 256 37.93 -0.86 12.78
CA GLU A 256 37.33 -0.22 11.59
C GLU A 256 36.85 -1.22 10.52
N LYS A 257 35.64 -0.97 9.98
CA LYS A 257 34.97 -1.80 8.97
C LYS A 257 34.70 -1.02 7.69
N ASN A 258 34.66 -1.72 6.56
CA ASN A 258 34.37 -1.12 5.26
C ASN A 258 32.87 -0.80 5.08
N GLU A 259 32.53 0.14 4.21
CA GLU A 259 31.13 0.59 4.00
C GLU A 259 30.20 -0.54 3.53
N GLU A 260 30.67 -1.45 2.67
CA GLU A 260 29.90 -2.62 2.21
C GLU A 260 29.60 -3.60 3.36
N GLU A 261 30.58 -3.81 4.25
CA GLU A 261 30.41 -4.65 5.44
C GLU A 261 29.40 -4.05 6.42
N GLU A 262 29.39 -2.72 6.58
CA GLU A 262 28.39 -2.05 7.39
C GLU A 262 26.97 -2.24 6.85
N GLU A 263 26.75 -2.18 5.52
CA GLU A 263 25.42 -2.35 4.94
C GLU A 263 24.90 -3.78 5.18
N ASP A 264 25.76 -4.79 5.03
CA ASP A 264 25.39 -6.17 5.30
C ASP A 264 25.17 -6.45 6.79
N ILE A 265 25.88 -5.77 7.70
CA ILE A 265 25.58 -5.78 9.14
C ILE A 265 24.21 -5.16 9.43
N LYS A 266 23.87 -4.01 8.80
CA LYS A 266 22.56 -3.36 8.94
C LYS A 266 21.43 -4.28 8.43
N LYS A 267 21.62 -4.95 7.28
CA LYS A 267 20.70 -5.97 6.74
C LYS A 267 20.55 -7.18 7.69
N LYS A 268 21.66 -7.71 8.22
CA LYS A 268 21.70 -8.83 9.19
C LYS A 268 20.86 -8.52 10.44
N PHE A 269 21.03 -7.35 11.07
CA PHE A 269 20.25 -6.98 12.26
C PHE A 269 18.78 -6.71 11.95
N SER A 270 18.46 -6.16 10.78
CA SER A 270 17.08 -5.97 10.34
C SER A 270 16.36 -7.32 10.14
N LEU A 271 17.06 -8.33 9.62
CA LEU A 271 16.56 -9.71 9.54
C LEU A 271 16.43 -10.36 10.92
N GLU A 272 17.32 -10.04 11.87
CA GLU A 272 17.19 -10.50 13.26
C GLU A 272 15.95 -9.90 13.94
N PHE A 273 15.69 -8.61 13.75
CA PHE A 273 14.47 -7.95 14.22
C PHE A 273 13.21 -8.65 13.66
N VAL A 274 13.19 -8.97 12.36
CA VAL A 274 12.11 -9.76 11.74
C VAL A 274 11.95 -11.15 12.38
N LYS A 275 13.05 -11.84 12.72
CA LYS A 275 12.98 -13.11 13.46
C LYS A 275 12.31 -12.95 14.83
N THR A 276 12.58 -11.85 15.56
CA THR A 276 11.93 -11.60 16.86
C THR A 276 10.41 -11.41 16.72
N LEU A 277 9.95 -10.71 15.68
CA LEU A 277 8.52 -10.54 15.39
C LEU A 277 7.84 -11.84 14.98
N LEU A 278 8.55 -12.69 14.23
CA LEU A 278 8.07 -13.99 13.74
C LEU A 278 8.25 -15.14 14.73
N ASN A 279 8.77 -14.91 15.93
CA ASN A 279 8.98 -15.97 16.92
C ASN A 279 7.65 -16.36 17.58
N ASP A 280 7.23 -17.60 17.37
CA ASP A 280 5.99 -18.18 17.87
C ASP A 280 6.19 -18.81 19.26
N GLN A 281 5.16 -18.72 20.11
CA GLN A 281 5.07 -19.47 21.36
C GLN A 281 4.07 -20.63 21.18
N PRO A 282 4.33 -21.83 21.71
CA PRO A 282 3.50 -23.02 21.44
C PRO A 282 2.06 -22.92 21.99
N GLU A 283 1.84 -22.04 22.97
CA GLU A 283 0.57 -21.85 23.68
C GLU A 283 -0.45 -20.98 22.90
N HIS A 284 0.00 -20.18 21.94
CA HIS A 284 -0.86 -19.23 21.22
C HIS A 284 -1.26 -19.71 19.83
N LEU A 285 -2.46 -19.33 19.37
CA LEU A 285 -2.97 -19.62 18.03
C LEU A 285 -2.49 -18.61 16.97
N ILE A 286 -1.94 -17.47 17.41
CA ILE A 286 -1.40 -16.39 16.58
C ILE A 286 0.03 -16.03 17.03
N ARG A 287 0.77 -15.31 16.18
CA ARG A 287 2.11 -14.81 16.50
C ARG A 287 2.09 -13.84 17.67
N HIS A 288 2.52 -14.31 18.84
CA HIS A 288 2.62 -13.51 20.06
C HIS A 288 3.37 -12.19 19.85
N ASN A 289 4.58 -12.23 19.26
CA ASN A 289 5.42 -11.04 19.13
C ASN A 289 4.91 -10.05 18.06
N GLU A 290 4.33 -10.56 16.96
CA GLU A 290 3.68 -9.73 15.93
C GLU A 290 2.43 -9.03 16.51
N GLU A 291 1.61 -9.76 17.28
CA GLU A 291 0.41 -9.26 17.96
C GLU A 291 0.76 -8.18 18.99
N LEU A 292 1.73 -8.43 19.88
CA LEU A 292 2.24 -7.43 20.83
C LEU A 292 2.74 -6.18 20.11
N PHE A 293 3.53 -6.34 19.04
CA PHE A 293 4.10 -5.24 18.29
C PHE A 293 3.02 -4.34 17.70
N ILE A 294 2.00 -4.94 17.08
CA ILE A 294 0.88 -4.22 16.45
C ILE A 294 0.02 -3.53 17.51
N ARG A 295 -0.34 -4.21 18.60
CA ARG A 295 -1.11 -3.60 19.71
C ARG A 295 -0.34 -2.43 20.33
N LYS A 296 0.97 -2.57 20.56
CA LYS A 296 1.85 -1.48 21.02
C LYS A 296 1.90 -0.32 20.04
N ALA A 297 1.98 -0.58 18.73
CA ALA A 297 1.99 0.46 17.70
C ALA A 297 0.72 1.31 17.76
N ILE A 298 -0.47 0.68 17.84
CA ILE A 298 -1.75 1.38 17.94
C ILE A 298 -1.89 2.12 19.28
N LEU A 299 -1.55 1.50 20.41
CA LEU A 299 -1.59 2.19 21.73
C LEU A 299 -0.65 3.41 21.79
N SER A 300 0.41 3.42 20.99
CA SER A 300 1.35 4.54 20.88
C SER A 300 0.90 5.66 19.94
N PHE A 301 -0.25 5.52 19.27
CA PHE A 301 -0.77 6.53 18.33
C PHE A 301 -1.00 7.88 19.04
N PRO A 302 -0.49 9.00 18.50
CA PRO A 302 -0.48 10.27 19.23
C PRO A 302 -1.86 10.94 19.34
N TYR A 303 -2.79 10.70 18.40
CA TYR A 303 -4.07 11.41 18.32
C TYR A 303 -5.24 10.58 18.85
N LYS A 304 -5.35 10.49 20.18
CA LYS A 304 -6.33 9.66 20.90
C LYS A 304 -7.79 10.08 20.71
N GLN A 305 -8.03 11.25 20.13
CA GLN A 305 -9.36 11.73 19.73
C GLN A 305 -9.89 11.11 18.43
N SER A 306 -9.07 10.37 17.66
CA SER A 306 -9.54 9.66 16.46
C SER A 306 -10.58 8.60 16.84
N MET A 307 -11.74 8.65 16.19
CA MET A 307 -12.84 7.71 16.43
C MET A 307 -12.45 6.29 15.99
N LEU A 308 -11.71 6.17 14.88
CA LEU A 308 -11.17 4.91 14.39
C LEU A 308 -10.16 4.31 15.36
N TRP A 309 -9.29 5.13 15.97
CA TRP A 309 -8.37 4.68 17.01
C TRP A 309 -9.10 4.18 18.26
N GLN A 310 -10.12 4.90 18.72
CA GLN A 310 -10.93 4.49 19.87
C GLN A 310 -11.64 3.16 19.62
N ALA A 311 -12.24 2.98 18.43
CA ALA A 311 -12.86 1.74 18.01
C ALA A 311 -11.86 0.56 17.95
N LEU A 312 -10.66 0.78 17.40
CA LEU A 312 -9.60 -0.23 17.38
C LEU A 312 -9.16 -0.63 18.79
N CYS A 313 -8.94 0.36 19.67
CA CYS A 313 -8.58 0.10 21.06
C CYS A 313 -9.68 -0.64 21.84
N GLN A 314 -10.96 -0.41 21.52
CA GLN A 314 -12.05 -1.17 22.12
C GLN A 314 -12.10 -2.61 21.60
N ASN A 315 -11.99 -2.82 20.29
CA ASN A 315 -11.94 -4.16 19.67
C ASN A 315 -10.75 -5.00 20.17
N PHE A 316 -9.61 -4.39 20.48
CA PHE A 316 -8.48 -5.10 21.07
C PHE A 316 -8.70 -5.50 22.54
N LYS A 317 -9.58 -4.81 23.29
CA LYS A 317 -9.91 -5.19 24.68
C LYS A 317 -10.89 -6.36 24.74
N THR A 318 -11.79 -6.47 23.77
CA THR A 318 -12.81 -7.52 23.73
C THR A 318 -12.29 -8.88 23.24
N ILE A 319 -11.07 -8.93 22.69
CA ILE A 319 -10.50 -10.15 22.09
C ILE A 319 -9.30 -10.61 22.91
N GLU A 320 -9.38 -11.85 23.41
CA GLU A 320 -8.33 -12.49 24.22
C GLU A 320 -7.00 -12.50 23.48
N PHE A 321 -5.93 -12.18 24.20
CA PHE A 321 -4.60 -12.13 23.62
C PHE A 321 -4.11 -13.54 23.26
N GLY A 322 -3.69 -13.73 22.00
CA GLY A 322 -3.15 -15.02 21.53
C GLY A 322 -4.15 -15.90 20.79
N PHE A 323 -5.41 -15.47 20.68
CA PHE A 323 -6.48 -16.13 19.94
C PHE A 323 -6.91 -15.30 18.70
N PRO A 324 -7.45 -15.94 17.65
CA PRO A 324 -7.97 -15.21 16.49
C PRO A 324 -9.26 -14.44 16.82
N PRO A 325 -9.57 -13.33 16.13
CA PRO A 325 -8.79 -12.73 15.05
C PRO A 325 -7.62 -11.88 15.58
N SER A 326 -6.46 -11.94 14.92
CA SER A 326 -5.30 -11.14 15.29
C SER A 326 -5.54 -9.64 15.13
N ALA A 327 -4.78 -8.82 15.87
CA ALA A 327 -4.75 -7.37 15.73
C ALA A 327 -4.49 -6.93 14.28
N PHE A 328 -3.68 -7.68 13.51
CA PHE A 328 -3.49 -7.40 12.08
C PHE A 328 -4.78 -7.60 11.26
N ASN A 329 -5.57 -8.64 11.54
CA ASN A 329 -6.85 -8.87 10.85
C ASN A 329 -7.86 -7.78 11.18
N ILE A 330 -7.93 -7.38 12.46
CA ILE A 330 -8.80 -6.28 12.93
C ILE A 330 -8.41 -4.96 12.23
N LEU A 331 -7.10 -4.67 12.11
CA LEU A 331 -6.62 -3.51 11.37
C LEU A 331 -6.94 -3.58 9.87
N CYS A 332 -6.81 -4.74 9.24
CA CYS A 332 -7.19 -4.90 7.83
C CYS A 332 -8.70 -4.66 7.63
N ASN A 333 -9.55 -5.18 8.52
CA ASN A 333 -10.99 -4.93 8.48
C ASN A 333 -11.31 -3.43 8.60
N ALA A 334 -10.63 -2.74 9.51
CA ALA A 334 -10.84 -1.32 9.78
C ALA A 334 -10.27 -0.38 8.70
N LEU A 335 -9.12 -0.71 8.10
CA LEU A 335 -8.39 0.16 7.17
C LEU A 335 -8.65 -0.15 5.68
N LEU A 336 -8.99 -1.41 5.35
CA LEU A 336 -9.22 -1.86 3.97
C LEU A 336 -10.68 -2.27 3.71
N GLY A 337 -11.50 -2.36 4.76
CA GLY A 337 -12.91 -2.71 4.69
C GLY A 337 -13.16 -4.22 4.73
N HIS A 338 -14.30 -4.59 5.32
CA HIS A 338 -14.69 -5.99 5.56
C HIS A 338 -14.73 -6.85 4.29
N ARG A 339 -15.33 -6.33 3.20
CA ARG A 339 -15.39 -7.03 1.90
C ARG A 339 -14.01 -7.37 1.34
N TYR A 340 -13.03 -6.49 1.51
CA TYR A 340 -11.67 -6.72 1.04
C TYR A 340 -11.01 -7.88 1.77
N VAL A 341 -11.19 -7.95 3.09
CA VAL A 341 -10.61 -9.02 3.93
C VAL A 341 -11.30 -10.36 3.69
N GLN A 342 -12.63 -10.38 3.53
CA GLN A 342 -13.36 -11.62 3.23
C GLN A 342 -13.01 -12.23 1.87
N THR A 343 -12.75 -11.39 0.86
CA THR A 343 -12.44 -11.85 -0.51
C THR A 343 -10.95 -12.13 -0.74
N SER A 344 -10.06 -11.56 0.08
CA SER A 344 -8.61 -11.67 -0.10
C SER A 344 -7.98 -12.86 0.63
N GLN A 345 -7.13 -13.61 -0.09
CA GLN A 345 -6.25 -14.61 0.53
C GLN A 345 -4.88 -13.96 0.85
N PHE A 346 -4.57 -13.88 2.14
CA PHE A 346 -3.37 -13.23 2.67
C PHE A 346 -2.19 -14.21 2.83
N CYS A 347 -0.98 -13.79 2.44
CA CYS A 347 0.25 -14.53 2.69
C CYS A 347 0.52 -14.67 4.21
N ARG A 348 0.65 -15.90 4.73
CA ARG A 348 0.91 -16.12 6.17
C ARG A 348 2.15 -15.43 6.74
N THR A 349 3.13 -15.03 5.94
CA THR A 349 4.41 -14.45 6.42
C THR A 349 4.48 -12.92 6.33
N CYS A 350 3.76 -12.31 5.39
CA CYS A 350 3.86 -10.87 5.12
C CYS A 350 2.52 -10.21 4.78
N SER A 351 1.44 -10.99 4.90
CA SER A 351 0.04 -10.62 4.71
C SER A 351 -0.26 -9.81 3.45
N ILE A 352 0.46 -10.10 2.36
CA ILE A 352 0.11 -9.57 1.04
C ILE A 352 -1.17 -10.26 0.52
N PRO A 353 -2.20 -9.51 0.12
CA PRO A 353 -3.41 -10.05 -0.50
C PRO A 353 -3.11 -10.46 -1.95
N SER A 354 -3.22 -11.76 -2.24
CA SER A 354 -3.03 -12.43 -3.56
C SER A 354 -2.51 -13.87 -3.41
N ALA A 355 -2.12 -14.29 -2.21
CA ALA A 355 -1.36 -15.52 -2.00
C ALA A 355 -2.17 -16.57 -1.22
N LYS A 356 -2.47 -17.71 -1.87
CA LYS A 356 -3.21 -18.82 -1.24
C LYS A 356 -2.59 -19.36 0.07
N LYS A 357 -1.26 -19.21 0.25
CA LYS A 357 -0.51 -19.58 1.49
C LYS A 357 0.71 -18.68 1.75
N ARG A 358 1.64 -18.59 0.77
CA ARG A 358 2.81 -17.69 0.79
C ARG A 358 3.03 -17.08 -0.60
N CYS A 359 3.41 -15.80 -0.66
CA CYS A 359 3.69 -15.09 -1.92
C CYS A 359 5.08 -15.46 -2.49
N PRO A 360 5.35 -15.20 -3.79
CA PRO A 360 6.62 -15.53 -4.43
C PRO A 360 7.85 -14.95 -3.73
N LYS A 361 7.82 -13.69 -3.28
CA LYS A 361 8.93 -13.06 -2.53
C LYS A 361 9.26 -13.79 -1.22
N CYS A 362 8.23 -14.21 -0.47
CA CYS A 362 8.42 -15.00 0.77
C CYS A 362 8.74 -16.49 0.53
N LYS A 363 8.67 -16.97 -0.72
CA LYS A 363 9.15 -18.31 -1.13
C LYS A 363 10.59 -18.28 -1.66
N SER A 364 10.97 -17.22 -2.36
CA SER A 364 12.26 -17.10 -3.08
C SER A 364 13.41 -16.60 -2.21
N ASN A 365 13.15 -15.76 -1.21
CA ASN A 365 14.20 -15.28 -0.32
C ASN A 365 14.85 -16.47 0.43
N PRO A 366 16.16 -16.75 0.26
CA PRO A 366 16.80 -17.89 0.91
C PRO A 366 16.80 -17.76 2.45
N ASN A 367 16.71 -16.54 2.99
CA ASN A 367 16.52 -16.34 4.43
C ASN A 367 15.08 -16.60 4.91
N SER A 368 14.11 -16.82 4.01
CA SER A 368 12.86 -17.51 4.39
C SER A 368 13.07 -19.02 4.58
N ARG A 369 14.18 -19.60 4.09
CA ARG A 369 14.65 -20.95 4.47
C ARG A 369 15.37 -20.98 5.83
N LEU A 370 15.46 -19.88 6.60
CA LEU A 370 15.59 -20.00 8.06
C LEU A 370 14.36 -20.68 8.68
N ASN A 371 13.25 -20.72 7.95
CA ASN A 371 12.20 -21.65 8.26
C ASN A 371 12.60 -23.11 7.99
N LYS A 372 13.82 -23.54 7.62
CA LYS A 372 14.14 -24.99 7.48
C LYS A 372 13.78 -25.75 8.77
N HIS A 373 14.09 -25.15 9.92
CA HIS A 373 13.73 -25.67 11.25
C HIS A 373 12.29 -25.32 11.71
N LEU A 374 11.52 -24.55 10.92
CA LEU A 374 10.08 -24.29 11.12
C LEU A 374 9.18 -24.84 9.99
N PHE A 375 9.74 -25.45 8.94
CA PHE A 375 9.01 -25.87 7.74
C PHE A 375 8.20 -27.14 7.99
N PHE A 376 8.59 -27.92 9.00
CA PHE A 376 7.90 -29.14 9.40
C PHE A 376 6.68 -28.90 10.31
N ILE A 377 6.51 -27.70 10.89
CA ILE A 377 5.36 -27.40 11.75
C ILE A 377 4.08 -27.13 10.95
N VAL A 378 4.16 -26.67 9.68
CA VAL A 378 2.97 -26.45 8.84
C VAL A 378 3.17 -26.87 7.38
N VAL A 379 3.38 -28.16 7.15
CA VAL A 379 3.15 -28.75 5.82
C VAL A 379 1.66 -29.01 5.66
N PHE A 380 1.05 -28.26 4.74
CA PHE A 380 -0.22 -28.65 4.14
C PHE A 380 -0.11 -28.62 2.62
N SER A 381 -0.14 -29.80 2.01
CA SER A 381 -0.76 -29.95 0.70
C SER A 381 -2.29 -29.86 0.85
N VAL A 382 -2.99 -29.96 -0.27
CA VAL A 382 -4.44 -30.02 -0.34
C VAL A 382 -4.90 -31.43 0.12
N ASP A 383 -6.17 -31.54 0.55
CA ASP A 383 -6.95 -32.78 0.78
C ASP A 383 -7.01 -33.50 2.15
N GLN A 384 -6.19 -33.22 3.17
CA GLN A 384 -6.49 -33.71 4.55
C GLN A 384 -5.82 -32.88 5.65
N ARG A 385 -6.54 -32.57 6.75
CA ARG A 385 -6.05 -31.72 7.86
C ARG A 385 -5.35 -32.53 8.98
N VAL A 386 -4.08 -32.20 9.21
CA VAL A 386 -3.07 -32.82 10.09
C VAL A 386 -2.34 -31.72 10.88
N PHE A 387 -2.51 -31.63 12.20
CA PHE A 387 -2.00 -30.50 13.01
C PHE A 387 -1.23 -30.98 14.25
N TYR A 388 0.11 -30.91 14.22
CA TYR A 388 0.94 -31.37 15.34
C TYR A 388 1.08 -30.33 16.45
N CYS A 389 1.02 -30.78 17.70
CA CYS A 389 1.00 -29.90 18.88
C CYS A 389 2.40 -29.47 19.37
N SER A 390 3.48 -30.16 18.96
CA SER A 390 4.88 -29.81 19.22
C SER A 390 5.81 -30.42 18.16
N ILE A 391 7.12 -30.14 18.22
CA ILE A 391 8.14 -30.77 17.37
C ILE A 391 8.34 -32.25 17.72
N GLU A 392 8.31 -32.59 19.01
CA GLU A 392 8.44 -33.98 19.49
C GLU A 392 7.27 -34.84 18.99
N CYS A 393 6.08 -34.24 18.96
CA CYS A 393 4.86 -34.85 18.50
C CYS A 393 4.83 -35.18 16.99
N GLN A 394 5.71 -34.57 16.18
CA GLN A 394 5.86 -34.90 14.75
C GLN A 394 6.57 -36.23 14.50
N ARG A 395 7.15 -36.84 15.55
CA ARG A 395 7.75 -38.19 15.47
C ARG A 395 6.70 -39.32 15.43
N PHE A 396 5.42 -38.99 15.60
CA PHE A 396 4.31 -39.94 15.59
C PHE A 396 3.44 -39.76 14.35
N ASP A 397 2.96 -40.85 13.77
CA ASP A 397 2.00 -40.79 12.65
C ASP A 397 0.69 -40.12 13.06
N TRP A 398 0.11 -39.34 12.13
CA TRP A 398 -1.08 -38.53 12.42
C TRP A 398 -2.27 -39.29 13.04
N PRO A 399 -2.67 -40.49 12.56
CA PRO A 399 -3.78 -41.23 13.14
C PRO A 399 -3.53 -41.64 14.60
N PHE A 400 -2.26 -41.77 15.01
CA PHE A 400 -1.84 -42.08 16.37
C PHE A 400 -1.75 -40.79 17.20
N HIS A 401 -1.04 -39.78 16.69
CA HIS A 401 -0.89 -38.48 17.34
C HIS A 401 -2.24 -37.80 17.64
N LYS A 402 -3.20 -37.84 16.70
CA LYS A 402 -4.56 -37.30 16.87
C LYS A 402 -5.32 -37.95 18.05
N LYS A 403 -4.98 -39.20 18.41
CA LYS A 403 -5.58 -39.91 19.55
C LYS A 403 -4.83 -39.69 20.87
N CYS A 404 -3.53 -39.38 20.81
CA CYS A 404 -2.64 -39.43 21.97
C CYS A 404 -2.08 -38.07 22.43
N CYS A 405 -2.10 -36.99 21.64
CA CYS A 405 -1.66 -35.68 22.14
C CYS A 405 -2.73 -34.99 23.00
N GLU A 406 -2.48 -34.89 24.31
CA GLU A 406 -3.34 -34.14 25.24
C GLU A 406 -3.53 -32.67 24.83
N ASN A 407 -2.48 -32.01 24.33
CA ASN A 407 -2.55 -30.63 23.87
C ASN A 407 -3.42 -30.47 22.61
N LEU A 408 -3.62 -31.52 21.80
CA LEU A 408 -4.63 -31.51 20.73
C LEU A 408 -6.03 -31.70 21.28
N LYS A 409 -6.20 -32.57 22.28
CA LYS A 409 -7.49 -32.85 22.91
C LYS A 409 -8.04 -31.58 23.57
N LYS A 410 -7.23 -30.92 24.41
CA LYS A 410 -7.52 -29.61 25.02
C LYS A 410 -7.82 -28.51 23.99
N ARG A 411 -7.18 -28.56 22.81
CA ARG A 411 -7.44 -27.61 21.70
C ARG A 411 -8.82 -27.80 21.11
N LYS A 412 -9.24 -29.06 20.91
CA LYS A 412 -10.56 -29.41 20.38
C LYS A 412 -11.66 -29.09 21.38
N GLU A 413 -11.45 -29.44 22.65
CA GLU A 413 -12.39 -29.14 23.74
C GLU A 413 -12.65 -27.62 23.79
N LYS A 414 -11.60 -26.78 23.73
CA LYS A 414 -11.75 -25.31 23.63
C LYS A 414 -12.32 -24.78 22.31
N GLU A 415 -11.99 -25.41 21.18
CA GLU A 415 -12.60 -25.05 19.88
C GLU A 415 -14.09 -25.43 19.85
N GLU A 416 -14.51 -26.48 20.55
CA GLU A 416 -15.90 -26.91 20.67
C GLU A 416 -16.65 -25.98 21.65
N GLU A 417 -16.09 -25.64 22.82
CA GLU A 417 -16.61 -24.64 23.76
C GLU A 417 -16.87 -23.26 23.10
N MET A 418 -15.91 -22.71 22.35
CA MET A 418 -16.07 -21.40 21.67
C MET A 418 -17.01 -21.40 20.44
N ASN A 419 -17.56 -22.56 20.04
CA ASN A 419 -18.59 -22.63 18.99
C ASN A 419 -19.99 -22.88 19.56
N GLU A 420 -20.12 -23.11 20.88
CA GLU A 420 -21.40 -23.27 21.58
C GLU A 420 -21.84 -22.00 22.34
N GLU A 421 -20.94 -21.02 22.53
CA GLU A 421 -21.21 -19.63 22.99
C GLU A 421 -21.41 -18.64 21.82
#